data_AF-A0A940CL66-F1
#
_entry.id   AF-A0A940CL66-F1
#
_cell.length_a   1.000
_cell.length_b   1.000
_cell.length_c   1.000
_cell.angle_alpha   90.00
_cell.angle_beta   90.00
_cell.angle_gamma   90.00
#
_symmetry.space_group_name_H-M   'P 1'
#
loop_
_entity.id
_entity.type
_entity.pdbx_description
1 polymer ?
#
loop_
_entity_poly.entity_id
_entity_poly.type
_entity_poly.pdbx_seq_one_letter_code
_entity_poly.pdbx_strand_id
1 'polypeptide(L)'
;MSEIEKIAKQIIAKGRGILAADESTGTMTKRLSSVNVESTAENRLKFRETLFSSEGMKNYIGGVILYDETIKQKTSSGKTIPELIESSGSVPGIKVDTGAKKLAGSPEEKITEGLDGLRERLTEYYKLGARFTKWRA
;
A
#
# COMPACT_ATOMS: atom_id res chain seq x y z
N MET A 1 -8.03 9.08 -24.12
CA MET A 1 -8.08 8.43 -22.79
C MET A 1 -6.71 8.57 -22.16
N SER A 2 -6.58 9.36 -21.09
CA SER A 2 -5.29 9.57 -20.42
C SER A 2 -4.83 8.29 -19.71
N GLU A 3 -3.53 8.18 -19.42
CA GLU A 3 -2.99 7.05 -18.66
C GLU A 3 -3.66 6.92 -17.28
N ILE A 4 -3.89 8.04 -16.60
CA ILE A 4 -4.57 8.10 -15.30
C ILE A 4 -6.00 7.55 -15.39
N GLU A 5 -6.76 7.91 -16.43
CA GLU A 5 -8.13 7.41 -16.62
C GLU A 5 -8.15 5.88 -16.83
N LYS A 6 -7.19 5.34 -17.58
CA LYS A 6 -7.05 3.89 -17.79
C LYS A 6 -6.73 3.16 -16.50
N ILE A 7 -5.77 3.66 -15.73
CA ILE A 7 -5.38 3.07 -14.43
C ILE A 7 -6.57 3.06 -13.47
N ALA A 8 -7.28 4.19 -13.35
CA ALA A 8 -8.47 4.27 -12.49
C ALA A 8 -9.51 3.22 -12.90
N LYS A 9 -9.87 3.13 -14.18
CA LYS A 9 -10.83 2.14 -14.70
C LYS A 9 -10.38 0.70 -14.48
N GLN A 10 -9.08 0.42 -14.56
CA GLN A 10 -8.52 -0.92 -14.28
C GLN A 10 -8.70 -1.31 -12.80
N ILE A 11 -8.45 -0.38 -11.88
CA ILE A 11 -8.57 -0.63 -10.43
C ILE A 11 -10.02 -0.95 -10.04
N ILE A 12 -10.99 -0.23 -10.63
CA ILE A 12 -12.42 -0.36 -10.32
C ILE A 12 -13.20 -1.19 -11.35
N ALA A 13 -12.53 -2.08 -12.08
CA ALA A 13 -13.19 -2.96 -13.03
C ALA A 13 -14.28 -3.80 -12.32
N LYS A 14 -15.36 -4.14 -13.05
CA LYS A 14 -16.52 -4.85 -12.48
C LYS A 14 -16.09 -6.11 -11.73
N GLY A 15 -16.50 -6.22 -10.47
CA GLY A 15 -16.16 -7.37 -9.61
C GLY A 15 -14.81 -7.28 -8.90
N ARG A 16 -14.03 -6.21 -9.12
CA ARG A 16 -12.75 -5.96 -8.45
C ARG A 16 -12.83 -4.80 -7.47
N GLY A 17 -12.00 -4.85 -6.42
CA GLY A 17 -11.86 -3.82 -5.40
C GLY A 17 -10.41 -3.52 -5.04
N ILE A 18 -10.21 -2.79 -3.94
CA ILE A 18 -8.87 -2.43 -3.46
C ILE A 18 -8.57 -3.19 -2.17
N LEU A 19 -7.41 -3.85 -2.11
CA LEU A 19 -6.84 -4.36 -0.87
C LEU A 19 -5.98 -3.26 -0.22
N ALA A 20 -6.41 -2.74 0.92
CA ALA A 20 -5.62 -1.79 1.71
C ALA A 20 -4.66 -2.55 2.64
N ALA A 21 -3.42 -2.76 2.17
CA ALA A 21 -2.33 -3.41 2.91
C ALA A 21 -1.23 -2.37 3.30
N ASP A 22 -1.65 -1.13 3.54
CA ASP A 22 -0.80 0.04 3.81
C ASP A 22 -0.58 0.32 5.30
N GLU A 23 -0.78 -0.68 6.15
CA GLU A 23 -0.50 -0.55 7.57
C GLU A 23 0.95 -0.18 7.82
N SER A 24 1.15 0.93 8.54
CA SER A 24 2.46 1.32 9.04
C SER A 24 3.03 0.25 9.97
N THR A 25 4.35 0.30 10.21
CA THR A 25 5.03 -0.62 11.14
C THR A 25 4.32 -0.70 12.50
N GLY A 26 3.97 0.44 13.10
CA GLY A 26 3.26 0.46 14.38
C GLY A 26 1.84 -0.15 14.32
N THR A 27 1.13 0.00 13.20
CA THR A 27 -0.20 -0.60 13.01
C THR A 27 -0.08 -2.11 12.85
N MET A 28 0.87 -2.58 12.05
CA MET A 28 1.14 -4.00 11.89
C MET A 28 1.61 -4.66 13.17
N THR A 29 2.42 -3.98 13.99
CA THR A 29 2.84 -4.51 15.28
C THR A 29 1.62 -4.84 16.14
N LYS A 30 0.63 -3.95 16.22
CA LYS A 30 -0.61 -4.24 16.96
C LYS A 30 -1.35 -5.46 16.42
N ARG A 31 -1.45 -5.59 15.08
CA ARG A 31 -2.13 -6.73 14.43
C ARG A 31 -1.41 -8.06 14.64
N LEU A 32 -0.09 -8.09 14.53
CA LEU A 32 0.70 -9.31 14.72
C LEU A 32 0.73 -9.72 16.19
N SER A 33 0.89 -8.76 17.11
CA SER A 33 0.88 -9.04 18.54
C SER A 33 -0.47 -9.58 19.02
N SER A 34 -1.60 -9.17 18.44
CA SER A 34 -2.91 -9.72 18.83
C SER A 34 -3.09 -11.20 18.51
N VAL A 35 -2.22 -11.77 17.67
CA VAL A 35 -2.19 -13.20 17.33
C VAL A 35 -0.88 -13.87 17.76
N ASN A 36 -0.17 -13.28 18.73
CA ASN A 36 1.08 -13.80 19.30
C ASN A 36 2.22 -13.98 18.28
N VAL A 37 2.28 -13.13 17.25
CA VAL A 37 3.37 -13.10 16.27
C VAL A 37 4.24 -11.86 16.51
N GLU A 38 5.55 -12.05 16.55
CA GLU A 38 6.51 -10.95 16.68
C GLU A 38 6.55 -10.08 15.41
N SER A 39 6.57 -8.75 15.58
CA SER A 39 6.61 -7.80 14.47
C SER A 39 8.03 -7.57 13.95
N THR A 40 8.59 -8.57 13.27
CA THR A 40 9.84 -8.45 12.52
C THR A 40 9.56 -8.02 11.07
N ALA A 41 10.55 -7.45 10.38
CA ALA A 41 10.42 -7.11 8.96
C ALA A 41 10.07 -8.34 8.09
N GLU A 42 10.62 -9.50 8.46
CA GLU A 42 10.35 -10.78 7.80
C GLU A 42 8.91 -11.25 8.02
N ASN A 43 8.40 -11.23 9.26
CA ASN A 43 7.01 -11.64 9.54
C ASN A 43 6.02 -10.67 8.89
N ARG A 44 6.35 -9.39 8.90
CA ARG A 44 5.61 -8.36 8.17
C ARG A 44 5.57 -8.66 6.67
N LEU A 45 6.69 -9.01 6.05
CA LEU A 45 6.76 -9.39 4.65
C LEU A 45 5.96 -10.67 4.37
N LYS A 46 6.18 -11.74 5.14
CA LYS A 46 5.47 -13.04 4.99
C LYS A 46 3.96 -12.85 5.01
N PHE A 47 3.44 -12.05 5.94
CA PHE A 47 2.02 -11.73 5.98
C PHE A 47 1.51 -11.13 4.67
N ARG A 48 2.24 -10.16 4.08
CA ARG A 48 1.87 -9.55 2.79
C ARG A 48 2.03 -10.51 1.62
N GLU A 49 3.13 -11.26 1.57
CA GLU A 49 3.41 -12.24 0.52
C GLU A 49 2.31 -13.32 0.48
N THR A 50 1.82 -13.78 1.64
CA THR A 50 0.67 -14.69 1.73
C THR A 50 -0.59 -14.08 1.11
N LEU A 51 -0.90 -12.81 1.40
CA LEU A 51 -2.07 -12.13 0.82
C LEU A 51 -1.94 -11.99 -0.70
N PHE A 52 -0.79 -11.53 -1.18
CA PHE A 52 -0.57 -11.20 -2.59
C PHE A 52 -0.39 -12.44 -3.48
N SER A 53 -0.08 -13.59 -2.88
CA SER A 53 0.03 -14.87 -3.59
C SER A 53 -1.30 -15.66 -3.64
N SER A 54 -2.35 -15.17 -2.98
CA SER A 54 -3.66 -15.81 -2.98
C SER A 54 -4.29 -15.83 -4.38
N GLU A 55 -4.97 -16.92 -4.74
CA GLU A 55 -5.72 -17.02 -5.99
C GLU A 55 -6.79 -15.93 -6.14
N GLY A 56 -7.35 -15.46 -5.03
CA GLY A 56 -8.36 -14.39 -5.00
C GLY A 56 -7.87 -13.06 -5.59
N MET A 57 -6.55 -12.83 -5.61
CA MET A 57 -5.95 -11.62 -6.18
C MET A 57 -6.34 -11.41 -7.65
N LYS A 58 -6.38 -12.49 -8.44
CA LYS A 58 -6.66 -12.41 -9.89
C LYS A 58 -8.10 -11.97 -10.18
N ASN A 59 -9.04 -12.41 -9.35
CA ASN A 59 -10.47 -12.28 -9.64
C ASN A 59 -11.10 -11.06 -8.97
N TYR A 60 -10.61 -10.66 -7.80
CA TYR A 60 -11.33 -9.74 -6.92
C TYR A 60 -10.56 -8.47 -6.56
N ILE A 61 -9.26 -8.43 -6.78
CA ILE A 61 -8.44 -7.28 -6.37
C ILE A 61 -7.98 -6.57 -7.64
N GLY A 62 -8.33 -5.31 -7.80
CA GLY A 62 -7.90 -4.43 -8.91
C GLY A 62 -6.73 -3.54 -8.53
N GLY A 63 -6.58 -3.22 -7.24
CA GLY A 63 -5.45 -2.45 -6.73
C GLY A 63 -5.05 -2.86 -5.31
N VAL A 64 -3.77 -2.66 -4.97
CA VAL A 64 -3.24 -2.92 -3.63
C VAL A 64 -2.53 -1.67 -3.13
N ILE A 65 -2.91 -1.17 -1.96
CA ILE A 65 -2.21 -0.03 -1.33
C ILE A 65 -1.12 -0.59 -0.43
N LEU A 66 0.11 -0.12 -0.60
CA LEU A 66 1.29 -0.54 0.15
C LEU A 66 1.78 0.54 1.12
N TYR A 67 2.57 0.11 2.10
CA TYR A 67 3.39 0.98 2.94
C TYR A 67 4.83 1.08 2.39
N ASP A 68 5.56 2.13 2.77
CA ASP A 68 6.92 2.42 2.27
C ASP A 68 7.89 1.24 2.42
N GLU A 69 7.85 0.56 3.57
CA GLU A 69 8.66 -0.64 3.80
C GLU A 69 8.35 -1.73 2.78
N THR A 70 7.06 -1.98 2.52
CA THR A 70 6.60 -3.11 1.72
C THR A 70 6.88 -2.93 0.22
N ILE A 71 6.73 -1.71 -0.30
CA ILE A 71 7.00 -1.45 -1.73
C ILE A 71 8.49 -1.64 -2.08
N LYS A 72 9.39 -1.50 -1.10
CA LYS A 72 10.84 -1.70 -1.23
C LYS A 72 11.30 -3.13 -0.97
N GLN A 73 10.40 -4.02 -0.55
CA GLN A 73 10.72 -5.42 -0.24
C GLN A 73 10.70 -6.32 -1.47
N LYS A 74 11.39 -7.46 -1.34
CA LYS A 74 11.37 -8.59 -2.29
C LYS A 74 10.83 -9.83 -1.59
N THR A 75 10.12 -10.66 -2.34
CA THR A 75 9.61 -11.96 -1.90
C THR A 75 10.75 -12.94 -1.68
N SER A 76 10.42 -14.06 -1.04
CA SER A 76 11.31 -15.22 -0.91
C SER A 76 11.82 -15.76 -2.27
N SER A 77 11.03 -15.58 -3.34
CA SER A 77 11.34 -15.97 -4.72
C SER A 77 12.12 -14.92 -5.51
N GLY A 78 12.50 -13.79 -4.90
CA GLY A 78 13.32 -12.75 -5.50
C GLY A 78 12.56 -11.69 -6.31
N LYS A 79 11.25 -11.85 -6.52
CA LYS A 79 10.40 -10.83 -7.15
C LYS A 79 10.21 -9.65 -6.21
N THR A 80 10.15 -8.44 -6.74
CA THR A 80 9.68 -7.29 -5.97
C THR A 80 8.19 -7.44 -5.63
N ILE A 81 7.75 -6.81 -4.55
CA ILE A 81 6.32 -6.82 -4.19
C ILE A 81 5.42 -6.24 -5.31
N PRO A 82 5.78 -5.12 -5.96
CA PRO A 82 5.04 -4.61 -7.11
C PRO A 82 4.92 -5.62 -8.26
N GLU A 83 6.01 -6.31 -8.63
CA GLU A 83 5.97 -7.36 -9.66
C GLU A 83 5.04 -8.53 -9.28
N LEU A 84 5.01 -8.94 -8.01
CA LEU A 84 4.09 -9.97 -7.53
C LEU A 84 2.63 -9.53 -7.72
N ILE A 85 2.29 -8.30 -7.32
CA ILE A 85 0.95 -7.73 -7.45
C ILE A 85 0.54 -7.62 -8.93
N GLU A 86 1.43 -7.09 -9.79
CA GLU A 86 1.19 -6.95 -11.22
C GLU A 86 0.99 -8.30 -11.92
N SER A 87 1.67 -9.36 -11.45
CA SER A 87 1.49 -10.71 -12.00
C SER A 87 0.09 -11.30 -11.79
N SER A 88 -0.69 -10.73 -10.87
CA SER A 88 -2.11 -11.03 -10.66
C SER A 88 -3.06 -10.16 -11.48
N GLY A 89 -2.54 -9.23 -12.29
CA GLY A 89 -3.30 -8.22 -13.03
C GLY A 89 -3.79 -7.06 -12.17
N SER A 90 -3.30 -6.94 -10.94
CA SER A 90 -3.63 -5.87 -9.98
C SER A 90 -2.65 -4.71 -10.11
N VAL A 91 -3.09 -3.50 -9.76
CA VAL A 91 -2.26 -2.30 -9.80
C VAL A 91 -1.60 -2.07 -8.44
N PRO A 92 -0.27 -1.84 -8.35
CA PRO A 92 0.37 -1.42 -7.11
C PRO A 92 0.10 0.06 -6.80
N GLY A 93 -0.19 0.37 -5.55
CA GLY A 93 -0.38 1.73 -5.05
C GLY A 93 0.36 1.97 -3.75
N ILE A 94 0.52 3.24 -3.38
CA ILE A 94 1.35 3.65 -2.24
C ILE A 94 0.63 4.66 -1.34
N LYS A 95 0.69 4.43 -0.03
CA LYS A 95 0.30 5.42 0.96
C LYS A 95 1.36 6.50 1.03
N VAL A 96 0.97 7.77 0.88
CA VAL A 96 1.90 8.91 0.86
C VAL A 96 1.74 9.88 2.02
N ASP A 97 0.63 9.82 2.76
CA ASP A 97 0.46 10.61 3.99
C ASP A 97 1.44 10.18 5.10
N THR A 98 1.88 11.14 5.92
CA THR A 98 2.74 10.89 7.11
C THR A 98 1.95 10.88 8.42
N GLY A 99 0.61 10.83 8.31
CA GLY A 99 -0.33 10.64 9.40
C GLY A 99 -1.04 11.91 9.87
N ALA A 100 -2.15 11.70 10.57
CA ALA A 100 -2.99 12.76 11.13
C ALA A 100 -2.43 13.26 12.47
N LYS A 101 -2.16 14.56 12.56
CA LYS A 101 -1.67 15.28 13.75
C LYS A 101 -2.77 16.13 14.36
N LYS A 102 -2.62 16.52 15.64
CA LYS A 102 -3.56 17.44 16.29
C LYS A 102 -3.55 18.80 15.59
N LEU A 103 -4.73 19.33 15.31
CA LEU A 103 -4.86 20.66 14.72
C LEU A 103 -4.61 21.73 15.79
N ALA A 104 -3.75 22.71 15.49
CA ALA A 104 -3.48 23.81 16.41
C ALA A 104 -4.76 24.62 16.67
N GLY A 105 -5.09 24.83 17.94
CA GLY A 105 -6.32 25.54 18.34
C GLY A 105 -7.60 24.69 18.29
N SER A 106 -7.52 23.41 17.90
CA SER A 106 -8.68 22.49 17.89
C SER A 106 -8.30 21.12 18.46
N PRO A 107 -8.55 20.86 19.76
CA PRO A 107 -8.03 19.69 20.46
C PRO A 107 -8.63 18.35 19.98
N GLU A 108 -9.85 18.39 19.44
CA GLU A 108 -10.57 17.21 18.96
C GLU A 108 -10.35 16.93 17.46
N GLU A 109 -9.85 17.91 16.70
CA GLU A 109 -9.64 17.79 15.27
C GLU A 109 -8.20 17.45 14.90
N LYS A 110 -8.04 16.92 13.68
CA LYS A 110 -6.75 16.54 13.14
C LYS A 110 -6.53 17.11 11.76
N ILE A 111 -5.26 17.25 11.40
CA ILE A 111 -4.78 17.60 10.07
C ILE A 111 -3.75 16.56 9.62
N THR A 112 -3.84 16.10 8.39
CA THR A 112 -2.89 15.12 7.84
C THR A 112 -1.70 15.82 7.20
N GLU A 113 -0.51 15.35 7.53
CA GLU A 113 0.75 15.84 6.98
C GLU A 113 1.29 14.93 5.86
N GLY A 114 2.33 15.42 5.17
CA GLY A 114 3.10 14.63 4.18
C GLY A 114 3.42 15.36 2.87
N LEU A 115 3.16 16.67 2.78
CA LEU A 115 3.40 17.44 1.55
C LEU A 115 4.89 17.72 1.33
N ASP A 116 5.68 17.84 2.39
CA ASP A 116 7.12 18.08 2.29
C ASP A 116 7.82 16.91 1.58
N GLY A 117 8.56 17.22 0.52
CA GLY A 117 9.23 16.23 -0.33
C GLY A 117 8.31 15.28 -1.10
N LEU A 118 7.00 15.55 -1.17
CA LEU A 118 6.03 14.64 -1.79
C LEU A 118 6.34 14.42 -3.28
N ARG A 119 6.78 15.45 -4.02
CA ARG A 119 7.11 15.33 -5.45
C ARG A 119 8.21 14.30 -5.71
N GLU A 120 9.27 14.37 -4.91
CA GLU A 120 10.44 13.50 -5.02
C GLU A 120 10.06 12.07 -4.65
N ARG A 121 9.28 11.91 -3.56
CA ARG A 121 8.74 10.60 -3.15
C ARG A 121 7.84 9.98 -4.22
N LEU A 122 6.92 10.74 -4.81
CA LEU A 122 6.07 10.25 -5.90
C LEU A 122 6.90 9.77 -7.10
N THR A 123 7.97 10.49 -7.44
CA THR A 123 8.89 10.11 -8.51
C THR A 123 9.61 8.79 -8.19
N GLU A 124 10.06 8.61 -6.96
CA GLU A 124 10.65 7.34 -6.49
C GLU A 124 9.63 6.19 -6.54
N TYR A 125 8.45 6.38 -5.98
CA TYR A 125 7.43 5.32 -5.95
C TYR A 125 6.95 4.91 -7.34
N TYR A 126 6.88 5.86 -8.28
CA TYR A 126 6.57 5.53 -9.67
C TYR A 126 7.63 4.60 -10.28
N LYS A 127 8.91 4.86 -10.02
CA LYS A 127 10.04 3.99 -10.44
C LYS A 127 9.99 2.61 -9.78
N LEU A 128 9.53 2.56 -8.53
CA LEU A 128 9.31 1.30 -7.82
C LEU A 128 8.08 0.52 -8.30
N GLY A 129 7.23 1.09 -9.16
CA GLY A 129 6.08 0.41 -9.77
C GLY A 129 4.71 0.87 -9.26
N ALA A 130 4.63 1.83 -8.34
CA ALA A 130 3.34 2.39 -7.95
C ALA A 130 2.68 3.15 -9.11
N ARG A 131 1.36 3.03 -9.24
CA ARG A 131 0.56 3.71 -10.28
C ARG A 131 -0.62 4.51 -9.73
N PHE A 132 -0.90 4.38 -8.44
CA PHE A 132 -1.86 5.22 -7.73
C PHE A 132 -1.42 5.45 -6.28
N THR A 133 -2.04 6.43 -5.63
CA THR A 133 -1.67 6.83 -4.26
C THR A 133 -2.87 6.88 -3.35
N LYS A 134 -2.63 6.81 -2.05
CA LYS A 134 -3.63 7.05 -1.01
C LYS A 134 -3.14 8.07 0.01
N TRP A 135 -4.06 8.94 0.42
CA TRP A 135 -3.90 9.94 1.48
C TRP A 135 -5.11 9.85 2.40
N ARG A 136 -4.91 9.70 3.71
CA ARG A 136 -6.00 9.67 4.69
C ARG A 136 -6.14 11.01 5.42
N ALA A 137 -7.26 11.71 5.24
CA ALA A 137 -7.66 12.81 6.13
C ALA A 137 -8.25 12.27 7.44
#